data_AF-A0A662TXN7-F1
#
_entry.id   AF-A0A662TXN7-F1
#
_cell.length_a   1.000
_cell.length_b   1.000
_cell.length_c   1.000
_cell.angle_alpha   90.00
_cell.angle_beta   90.00
_cell.angle_gamma   90.00
#
_symmetry.space_group_name_H-M   'P 1'
#
loop_
_entity.id
_entity.type
_entity.pdbx_description
1 polymer ?
#
loop_
_entity_poly.entity_id
_entity_poly.type
_entity_poly.pdbx_seq_one_letter_code
_entity_poly.pdbx_strand_id
1 'polypeptide(L)' 'MKTCDETYDLRTCGDNYTGNYSEFSQVDCGGEGTAANPFKIYDCEGLSEMRNDLDAYYEIMNDIDCYMT' A
#
# COMPACT_ATOMS: atom_id res chain seq x y z
N MET A 1 -3.36 8.71 -1.45
CA MET A 1 -2.42 7.63 -1.13
C MET A 1 -2.56 6.53 -2.16
N LYS A 2 -1.45 6.06 -2.75
CA LYS A 2 -1.50 5.00 -3.76
C LYS A 2 -2.07 3.73 -3.12
N THR A 3 -3.35 3.48 -3.38
CA THR A 3 -3.90 2.13 -3.46
C THR A 3 -3.04 1.36 -4.46
N CYS A 4 -2.93 0.03 -4.38
CA CYS A 4 -2.39 -0.77 -5.49
C CYS A 4 -2.95 -0.20 -6.78
N ASP A 5 -2.09 0.48 -7.52
CA ASP A 5 -2.49 1.33 -8.62
C ASP A 5 -3.00 0.38 -9.72
N GLU A 6 -4.11 0.76 -10.33
CA GLU A 6 -4.78 0.07 -11.43
C GLU A 6 -3.90 -0.07 -12.69
N THR A 7 -2.64 0.37 -12.64
CA THR A 7 -1.58 0.02 -13.58
C THR A 7 -1.16 -1.45 -13.45
N TYR A 8 -2.07 -2.39 -13.76
CA TYR A 8 -1.89 -3.73 -14.36
C TYR A 8 -0.54 -4.47 -14.18
N ASP A 9 0.17 -4.30 -13.08
CA ASP A 9 1.39 -5.02 -12.75
C ASP A 9 1.01 -6.02 -11.67
N LEU A 10 0.81 -7.26 -12.14
CA LEU A 10 0.50 -8.45 -11.35
C LEU A 10 1.70 -8.88 -10.46
N ARG A 11 2.51 -7.94 -9.99
CA ARG A 11 3.54 -8.13 -8.98
C ARG A 11 2.96 -7.75 -7.62
N THR A 12 2.11 -8.66 -7.18
CA THR A 12 1.45 -8.78 -5.87
C THR A 12 2.35 -8.30 -4.73
N CYS A 13 1.73 -7.67 -3.72
CA CYS A 13 2.13 -7.93 -2.34
C CYS A 13 2.08 -9.46 -2.13
N GLY A 14 3.24 -10.10 -2.32
CA GLY A 14 3.46 -11.54 -2.15
C GLY A 14 2.80 -12.44 -3.21
N ASP A 15 3.54 -12.73 -4.27
CA ASP A 15 3.46 -13.94 -5.11
C ASP A 15 2.38 -14.10 -6.20
N ASN A 16 2.83 -14.73 -7.29
CA ASN A 16 2.09 -15.02 -8.52
C ASN A 16 1.07 -16.14 -8.29
N TYR A 17 -0.22 -15.82 -8.19
CA TYR A 17 -1.27 -16.84 -8.09
C TYR A 17 -1.82 -17.21 -9.47
N THR A 18 -1.38 -18.36 -9.99
CA THR A 18 -1.96 -19.02 -11.17
C THR A 18 -3.07 -19.97 -10.69
N GLY A 19 -4.30 -19.48 -10.58
CA GLY A 19 -5.44 -20.31 -10.16
C GLY A 19 -6.79 -19.73 -10.54
N ASN A 20 -7.65 -20.56 -11.16
CA ASN A 20 -9.07 -20.26 -11.39
C ASN A 20 -9.85 -20.44 -10.08
N TYR A 21 -10.05 -19.40 -9.25
CA TYR A 21 -10.93 -19.52 -8.07
C TYR A 21 -11.71 -18.23 -7.76
N SER A 22 -13.01 -18.45 -7.52
CA SER A 22 -14.09 -17.52 -7.22
C SER A 22 -14.04 -16.87 -5.82
N GLU A 23 -12.86 -16.71 -5.23
CA GLU A 23 -12.68 -16.09 -3.92
C GLU A 23 -11.57 -15.05 -4.05
N PHE A 24 -11.96 -13.86 -4.49
CA PHE A 24 -11.09 -12.70 -4.47
C PHE A 24 -10.94 -12.29 -3.01
N SER A 25 -9.96 -12.87 -2.31
CA SER A 25 -9.44 -12.26 -1.08
C SER A 25 -8.95 -10.89 -1.50
N GLN A 26 -9.72 -9.87 -1.18
CA GLN A 26 -9.43 -8.48 -1.51
C GLN A 26 -8.04 -8.21 -0.98
N VAL A 27 -7.09 -8.14 -1.91
CA VAL A 27 -5.70 -7.91 -1.58
C VAL A 27 -5.67 -6.53 -0.95
N ASP A 28 -5.41 -6.46 0.36
CA ASP A 28 -5.46 -5.21 1.12
C ASP A 28 -4.26 -4.35 0.73
N CYS A 29 -4.56 -3.52 -0.26
CA CYS A 29 -3.65 -2.89 -1.18
C CYS A 29 -3.24 -1.49 -0.73
N GLY A 30 -3.12 -1.29 0.59
CA GLY A 30 -2.65 -0.04 1.16
C GLY A 30 -3.37 0.42 2.43
N GLY A 31 -4.41 -0.28 2.92
CA GLY A 31 -5.19 0.13 4.09
C GLY A 31 -6.19 1.26 3.82
N GLU A 32 -7.02 1.61 4.82
CA GLU A 32 -8.10 2.61 4.73
C GLU A 32 -7.81 3.90 5.52
N GLY A 33 -6.67 3.98 6.21
CA GLY A 33 -6.32 5.12 7.06
C GLY A 33 -7.08 5.15 8.39
N THR A 34 -7.76 4.07 8.76
CA THR A 34 -8.42 3.93 10.07
C THR A 34 -7.49 3.25 11.07
N ALA A 35 -7.78 3.38 12.37
CA ALA A 35 -6.98 2.71 13.40
C ALA A 35 -6.97 1.17 13.27
N ALA A 36 -8.06 0.60 12.74
CA ALA A 36 -8.20 -0.83 12.52
C ALA A 36 -7.57 -1.29 11.19
N ASN A 37 -7.43 -0.38 10.23
CA ASN A 37 -6.82 -0.64 8.93
C ASN A 37 -5.99 0.57 8.47
N PRO A 38 -4.78 0.76 9.04
CA PRO A 38 -3.95 1.92 8.76
C PRO A 38 -3.38 1.86 7.35
N PHE A 39 -3.06 3.03 6.84
CA PHE A 39 -2.38 3.22 5.58
C PHE A 39 -0.94 2.68 5.63
N LYS A 40 -0.57 1.78 4.71
CA LYS A 40 0.77 1.15 4.66
C LYS A 40 1.74 1.97 3.80
N ILE A 41 2.89 2.34 4.36
CA ILE A 41 3.92 3.15 3.71
C ILE A 41 5.18 2.30 3.48
N TYR A 42 5.62 2.22 2.22
CA TYR A 42 6.79 1.44 1.80
C TYR A 42 7.94 2.29 1.26
N ASP A 43 7.66 3.50 0.79
CA ASP A 43 8.63 4.36 0.13
C ASP A 43 8.36 5.85 0.41
N CYS A 44 9.23 6.70 -0.13
CA CYS A 44 9.16 8.15 0.02
C CYS A 44 7.93 8.78 -0.63
N GLU A 45 7.40 8.17 -1.68
CA GLU A 45 6.18 8.65 -2.32
C GLU A 45 4.98 8.42 -1.38
N GLY A 46 4.85 7.22 -0.82
CA GLY A 46 3.86 6.91 0.21
C GLY A 46 3.98 7.81 1.44
N LEU A 47 5.20 8.12 1.89
CA LEU A 47 5.43 9.05 2.99
C LEU A 47 4.95 10.47 2.63
N SER A 48 5.19 10.92 1.40
CA SER A 48 4.78 12.25 0.95
C SER A 48 3.26 12.41 0.85
N GLU A 49 2.52 11.31 0.65
CA GLU A 49 1.06 11.28 0.55
C GLU A 49 0.35 11.53 1.88
N MET A 50 1.03 11.41 3.03
CA MET A 50 0.46 11.72 4.35
C MET A 50 -0.09 13.15 4.41
N ARG A 51 0.49 14.08 3.65
CA ARG A 51 0.04 15.47 3.60
C ARG A 51 -1.40 15.65 3.10
N ASN A 52 -1.96 14.63 2.46
CA ASN A 52 -3.31 14.67 1.89
C ASN A 52 -4.38 14.30 2.94
N ASP A 53 -4.02 13.63 4.05
CA ASP A 53 -4.94 13.24 5.13
C ASP A 53 -4.23 13.12 6.49
N LEU A 54 -3.95 14.25 7.13
CA LEU A 54 -3.16 14.28 8.36
C LEU A 54 -3.82 13.62 9.58
N ASP A 55 -5.13 13.32 9.52
CA ASP A 55 -5.90 12.71 10.61
C ASP A 55 -5.99 11.17 10.50
N ALA A 56 -5.45 10.59 9.41
CA ALA A 56 -5.43 9.15 9.20
C ALA A 56 -4.35 8.42 10.03
N TYR A 57 -4.47 7.10 10.10
CA TYR A 57 -3.52 6.20 10.74
C TYR A 57 -2.58 5.59 9.70
N TYR A 58 -1.30 5.47 10.04
CA TYR A 58 -0.24 5.04 9.13
C TYR A 58 0.67 3.98 9.76
N GLU A 59 1.15 3.04 8.97
CA GLU A 59 2.12 2.01 9.35
C GLU A 59 3.30 2.00 8.36
N ILE A 60 4.52 2.12 8.87
CA ILE A 60 5.75 2.05 8.07
C ILE A 60 6.18 0.59 7.99
N MET A 61 6.26 0.04 6.78
CA MET A 61 6.45 -1.40 6.56
C MET A 61 7.92 -1.82 6.41
N ASN A 62 8.80 -0.86 6.12
CA ASN A 62 10.24 -1.06 5.96
C ASN A 62 10.99 0.26 6.19
N ASP A 63 12.32 0.19 6.24
CA ASP A 63 13.16 1.39 6.25
C ASP A 63 12.93 2.21 4.99
N ILE A 64 12.74 3.52 5.14
CA ILE A 64 12.50 4.46 4.04
C ILE A 64 13.69 5.40 3.94
N ASP A 65 14.35 5.40 2.78
CA ASP A 65 15.44 6.32 2.45
C ASP A 65 14.99 7.31 1.37
N CYS A 66 14.89 8.59 1.75
CA CYS A 66 14.49 9.69 0.87
C CYS A 66 15.63 10.64 0.51
N TYR A 67 16.88 10.22 0.68
CA TYR A 67 17.99 11.02 0.23
C TYR A 67 17.98 11.12 -1.31
N MET A 68 17.78 12.34 -1.81
CA MET A 68 18.03 12.65 -3.22
C MET A 68 19.54 12.69 -3.46
N THR A 69 20.03 11.90 -4.42
CA THR A 69 21.39 12.02 -4.97
C THR A 69 21.51 13.18 -5.94
#